data_AF-A0A7Y2IXQ9-F1
#
_entry.id   AF-A0A7Y2IXQ9-F1
#
_cell.length_a   1.000
_cell.length_b   1.000
_cell.length_c   1.000
_cell.angle_alpha   90.00
_cell.angle_beta   90.00
_cell.angle_gamma   90.00
#
_symmetry.space_group_name_H-M   'P 1'
#
loop_
_entity.id
_entity.type
_entity.pdbx_description
1 polymer ?
#
loop_
_entity_poly.entity_id
_entity_poly.type
_entity_poly.pdbx_seq_one_letter_code
_entity_poly.pdbx_strand_id
1 'polypeptide(L)'
;PEPAPAPAAATDGPARLEAARAGGPDDLKKIKGVGPKLEAMLNRMGFYHYDQVAGWTADEVAWVDDNLEGFKGRVSRDNWVEQAATLAAGGETDFSKKVDKGDVY
;
A
#
# COMPACT_ATOMS: atom_id res chain seq x y z
N PRO A 1 -24.59 -12.55 1.95
CA PRO A 1 -23.64 -12.98 0.91
C PRO A 1 -22.31 -12.23 1.12
N GLU A 2 -21.44 -12.79 1.95
CA GLU A 2 -20.03 -12.38 2.00
C GLU A 2 -19.31 -13.13 0.88
N PRO A 3 -18.60 -12.44 -0.03
CA PRO A 3 -17.72 -13.13 -0.96
C PRO A 3 -16.60 -13.77 -0.14
N ALA A 4 -16.57 -15.11 -0.14
CA ALA A 4 -15.53 -15.92 0.44
C ALA A 4 -14.16 -15.54 -0.15
N PRO A 5 -13.09 -15.51 0.67
CA PRO A 5 -11.75 -15.20 0.20
C PRO A 5 -11.27 -16.33 -0.71
N ALA A 6 -10.99 -16.00 -1.97
CA ALA A 6 -10.34 -16.95 -2.87
C ALA A 6 -8.91 -17.24 -2.37
N PRO A 7 -8.52 -18.53 -2.25
CA PRO A 7 -7.20 -18.93 -1.80
C PRO A 7 -6.22 -18.89 -2.99
N ALA A 8 -5.08 -18.20 -2.83
CA ALA A 8 -3.94 -18.34 -3.73
C ALA A 8 -2.69 -18.59 -2.90
N ALA A 9 -2.09 -19.74 -3.14
CA ALA A 9 -1.03 -20.35 -2.38
C ALA A 9 0.33 -19.64 -2.56
N ALA A 10 1.04 -19.51 -1.44
CA ALA A 10 2.49 -19.58 -1.25
C ALA A 10 3.41 -18.99 -2.35
N THR A 11 3.98 -17.81 -2.08
CA THR A 11 5.43 -17.54 -2.18
C THR A 11 5.75 -16.29 -1.34
N ASP A 12 6.08 -16.47 -0.06
CA ASP A 12 6.75 -15.53 0.88
C ASP A 12 6.34 -14.04 1.02
N GLY A 13 5.24 -13.58 0.42
CA GLY A 13 4.89 -12.15 0.39
C GLY A 13 3.42 -11.82 0.68
N PRO A 14 3.08 -10.52 0.80
CA PRO A 14 1.78 -10.10 1.27
C PRO A 14 0.61 -10.39 0.33
N ALA A 15 -0.60 -10.32 0.88
CA ALA A 15 -1.85 -10.52 0.16
C ALA A 15 -2.00 -9.51 -1.01
N ARG A 16 -1.98 -10.05 -2.23
CA ARG A 16 -2.11 -9.32 -3.49
C ARG A 16 -3.49 -9.56 -4.10
N LEU A 17 -3.97 -8.57 -4.85
CA LEU A 17 -5.19 -8.65 -5.63
C LEU A 17 -4.84 -8.66 -7.12
N GLU A 18 -5.64 -9.33 -7.93
CA GLU A 18 -5.48 -9.31 -9.39
C GLU A 18 -5.94 -7.97 -10.01
N ALA A 19 -6.86 -7.27 -9.33
CA ALA A 19 -7.36 -5.96 -9.71
C ALA A 19 -7.88 -5.21 -8.48
N ALA A 20 -8.03 -3.89 -8.59
CA ALA A 20 -8.66 -3.07 -7.57
C ALA A 20 -10.12 -3.54 -7.31
N ARG A 21 -10.56 -3.44 -6.04
CA ARG A 21 -11.93 -3.81 -5.65
C ARG A 21 -12.96 -2.82 -6.24
N ALA A 22 -14.25 -3.16 -6.08
CA ALA A 22 -15.35 -2.28 -6.45
C ALA A 22 -15.23 -0.93 -5.72
N GLY A 23 -14.89 0.12 -6.45
CA GLY A 23 -14.50 1.43 -5.90
C GLY A 23 -13.21 2.00 -6.50
N GLY A 24 -12.42 1.16 -7.17
CA GLY A 24 -11.12 1.57 -7.72
C GLY A 24 -9.99 1.51 -6.68
N PRO A 25 -8.74 1.76 -7.09
CA PRO A 25 -7.60 1.77 -6.17
C PRO A 25 -7.66 2.98 -5.24
N ASP A 26 -7.16 2.81 -4.03
CA ASP A 26 -6.87 3.91 -3.13
C ASP A 26 -5.66 4.72 -3.62
N ASP A 27 -5.59 5.99 -3.21
CA ASP A 27 -4.49 6.89 -3.56
C ASP A 27 -3.28 6.62 -2.64
N LEU A 28 -2.54 5.55 -2.92
CA LEU A 28 -1.38 5.13 -2.13
C LEU A 28 -0.31 6.25 -2.01
N LYS A 29 -0.28 7.23 -2.92
CA LYS A 29 0.56 8.44 -2.77
C LYS A 29 0.27 9.25 -1.51
N LYS A 30 -0.88 9.06 -0.84
CA LYS A 30 -1.17 9.65 0.47
C LYS A 30 -0.28 9.10 1.59
N ILE A 31 0.40 7.98 1.36
CA ILE A 31 1.42 7.43 2.27
C ILE A 31 2.74 8.13 1.98
N LYS A 32 3.34 8.74 3.00
CA LYS A 32 4.65 9.37 2.88
C LYS A 32 5.68 8.36 2.40
N GLY A 33 6.43 8.73 1.35
CA GLY A 33 7.44 7.88 0.74
C GLY A 33 6.94 7.08 -0.46
N VAL A 34 5.62 7.00 -0.65
CA VAL A 34 4.98 6.48 -1.88
C VAL A 34 4.81 7.63 -2.86
N GLY A 35 5.60 7.63 -3.92
CA GLY A 35 5.42 8.55 -5.04
C GLY A 35 4.57 7.95 -6.15
N PRO A 36 4.21 8.73 -7.19
CA PRO A 36 3.38 8.25 -8.31
C PRO A 36 3.99 7.04 -9.04
N LYS A 37 5.33 6.99 -9.14
CA LYS A 37 6.04 5.83 -9.71
C LYS A 37 5.93 4.57 -8.84
N LEU A 38 5.91 4.76 -7.53
CA LEU A 38 5.83 3.69 -6.54
C LEU A 38 4.43 3.14 -6.44
N GLU A 39 3.42 4.01 -6.41
CA GLU A 39 2.01 3.64 -6.52
C GLU A 39 1.76 2.79 -7.76
N ALA A 40 2.23 3.23 -8.94
CA ALA A 40 2.09 2.46 -10.17
C ALA A 40 2.73 1.06 -10.07
N MET A 41 3.88 0.94 -9.40
CA MET A 41 4.56 -0.33 -9.17
C MET A 41 3.76 -1.22 -8.21
N LEU A 42 3.29 -0.68 -7.09
CA LEU A 42 2.46 -1.38 -6.11
C LEU A 42 1.16 -1.89 -6.74
N ASN A 43 0.48 -1.03 -7.51
CA ASN A 43 -0.72 -1.39 -8.27
C ASN A 43 -0.43 -2.51 -9.27
N ARG A 44 0.74 -2.49 -9.94
CA ARG A 44 1.15 -3.58 -10.83
C ARG A 44 1.42 -4.90 -10.09
N MET A 45 1.90 -4.81 -8.84
CA MET A 45 2.13 -5.97 -7.98
C MET A 45 0.84 -6.52 -7.36
N GLY A 46 -0.27 -5.79 -7.44
CA GLY A 46 -1.56 -6.20 -6.86
C GLY A 46 -1.90 -5.53 -5.53
N PHE A 47 -1.19 -4.46 -5.16
CA PHE A 47 -1.50 -3.63 -3.99
C PHE A 47 -2.19 -2.36 -4.46
N TYR A 48 -3.50 -2.28 -4.17
CA TYR A 48 -4.35 -1.18 -4.58
C TYR A 48 -4.92 -0.41 -3.40
N HIS A 49 -4.94 -1.01 -2.21
CA HIS A 49 -5.68 -0.46 -1.08
C HIS A 49 -4.84 -0.24 0.17
N TYR A 50 -5.22 0.74 0.99
CA TYR A 50 -4.56 0.99 2.27
C TYR A 50 -4.71 -0.19 3.24
N ASP A 51 -5.85 -0.91 3.21
CA ASP A 51 -6.06 -2.07 4.09
C ASP A 51 -5.04 -3.20 3.82
N GLN A 52 -4.62 -3.37 2.57
CA GLN A 52 -3.60 -4.35 2.22
C GLN A 52 -2.27 -3.99 2.88
N VAL A 53 -1.87 -2.72 2.78
CA VAL A 53 -0.60 -2.21 3.34
C VAL A 53 -0.64 -2.17 4.87
N ALA A 54 -1.78 -1.79 5.45
CA ALA A 54 -2.01 -1.78 6.90
C ALA A 54 -1.96 -3.19 7.52
N GLY A 55 -2.26 -4.22 6.72
CA GLY A 55 -2.20 -5.62 7.14
C GLY A 55 -0.81 -6.25 7.06
N TRP A 56 0.21 -5.56 6.52
CA TRP A 56 1.53 -6.14 6.36
C TRP A 56 2.24 -6.36 7.71
N THR A 57 2.74 -7.57 7.89
CA THR A 57 3.69 -7.95 8.94
C THR A 57 5.10 -7.44 8.62
N ALA A 58 6.00 -7.51 9.60
CA ALA A 58 7.40 -7.11 9.41
C ALA A 58 8.10 -7.89 8.28
N ASP A 59 7.81 -9.19 8.16
CA ASP A 59 8.32 -10.05 7.09
C ASP A 59 7.76 -9.63 5.72
N GLU A 60 6.45 -9.35 5.64
CA GLU A 60 5.82 -8.86 4.40
C GLU A 60 6.34 -7.48 3.99
N VAL A 61 6.55 -6.58 4.97
CA VAL A 61 7.21 -5.29 4.74
C VAL A 61 8.58 -5.51 4.13
N ALA A 62 9.43 -6.35 4.75
CA ALA A 62 10.77 -6.66 4.24
C ALA A 62 10.73 -7.28 2.84
N TRP A 63 9.76 -8.16 2.57
CA TRP A 63 9.55 -8.74 1.25
C TRP A 63 9.22 -7.66 0.21
N VAL A 64 8.27 -6.76 0.49
CA VAL A 64 7.92 -5.68 -0.43
C VAL A 64 9.12 -4.76 -0.63
N ASP A 65 9.82 -4.44 0.45
CA ASP A 65 11.04 -3.63 0.44
C ASP A 65 12.10 -4.20 -0.52
N ASP A 66 12.32 -5.52 -0.53
CA ASP A 66 13.28 -6.15 -1.43
C ASP A 66 12.77 -6.24 -2.88
N ASN A 67 11.45 -6.39 -3.07
CA ASN A 67 10.80 -6.46 -4.38
C ASN A 67 10.58 -5.08 -5.02
N LEU A 68 10.71 -3.99 -4.28
CA LEU A 68 10.66 -2.61 -4.81
C LEU A 68 11.98 -2.23 -5.49
N GLU A 69 12.10 -2.59 -6.77
CA GLU A 69 13.25 -2.24 -7.62
C GLU A 69 13.54 -0.74 -7.62
N GLY A 70 14.72 -0.35 -7.10
CA GLY A 70 15.17 1.04 -7.02
C GLY A 70 14.64 1.83 -5.82
N PHE A 71 13.81 1.22 -4.98
CA PHE A 71 13.19 1.86 -3.81
C PHE A 71 13.24 1.01 -2.54
N LYS A 72 14.23 0.10 -2.48
CA LYS A 72 14.53 -0.68 -1.28
C LYS A 72 14.75 0.23 -0.07
N GLY A 73 14.28 -0.20 1.08
CA GLY A 73 14.33 0.52 2.36
C GLY A 73 13.07 1.30 2.71
N ARG A 74 12.20 1.60 1.74
CA ARG A 74 11.21 2.69 1.91
C ARG A 74 9.98 2.31 2.71
N VAL A 75 9.51 1.07 2.62
CA VAL A 75 8.29 0.65 3.31
C VAL A 75 8.49 0.72 4.81
N SER A 76 9.62 0.19 5.29
CA SER A 76 9.98 0.22 6.71
C SER A 76 10.41 1.61 7.16
N ARG A 77 11.31 2.29 6.42
CA ARG A 77 11.86 3.59 6.84
C ARG A 77 10.81 4.69 6.95
N ASP A 78 9.81 4.66 6.07
CA ASP A 78 8.74 5.64 6.06
C ASP A 78 7.47 5.12 6.79
N ASN A 79 7.52 3.99 7.51
CA ASN A 79 6.40 3.45 8.31
C ASN A 79 5.06 3.39 7.55
N TRP A 80 5.07 2.76 6.36
CA TRP A 80 3.88 2.73 5.51
C TRP A 80 2.69 2.05 6.17
N VAL A 81 2.93 0.97 6.92
CA VAL A 81 1.89 0.19 7.60
C VAL A 81 1.09 1.06 8.56
N GLU A 82 1.75 1.86 9.40
CA GLU A 82 1.10 2.74 10.38
C GLU A 82 0.28 3.85 9.71
N GLN A 83 0.84 4.45 8.65
CA GLN A 83 0.14 5.48 7.87
C GLN A 83 -1.06 4.91 7.12
N ALA A 84 -0.88 3.76 6.47
CA ALA A 84 -1.93 3.05 5.76
C ALA A 84 -3.04 2.62 6.71
N ALA A 85 -2.73 2.17 7.93
CA ALA A 85 -3.74 1.83 8.93
C ALA A 85 -4.59 3.06 9.30
N THR A 86 -3.96 4.23 9.44
CA THR A 86 -4.68 5.48 9.69
C THR A 86 -5.60 5.86 8.52
N LEU A 87 -5.11 5.75 7.28
CA LEU A 87 -5.87 6.06 6.07
C LEU A 87 -7.01 5.05 5.83
N ALA A 88 -6.76 3.77 6.06
CA ALA A 88 -7.75 2.69 5.95
C ALA A 88 -8.89 2.85 6.96
N ALA A 89 -8.61 3.41 8.14
CA ALA A 89 -9.61 3.78 9.14
C ALA A 89 -10.41 5.05 8.78
N GLY A 90 -10.14 5.68 7.63
CA GLY A 90 -10.74 6.95 7.23
C GLY A 90 -10.12 8.18 7.90
N GLY A 91 -8.97 8.00 8.56
CA GLY A 91 -8.17 9.09 9.10
C GLY A 91 -7.32 9.77 8.03
N GLU A 92 -6.63 10.82 8.43
CA GLU A 92 -5.73 11.58 7.56
C GLU A 92 -4.40 11.80 8.28
N THR A 93 -3.29 11.69 7.55
CA THR A 93 -1.96 12.03 8.03
C THR A 93 -1.62 13.47 7.64
N ASP A 94 -0.64 14.09 8.33
CA ASP A 94 -0.11 15.39 7.90
C ASP A 94 0.38 15.39 6.44
N PHE A 95 0.89 14.25 5.97
CA PHE A 95 1.32 14.10 4.59
C PHE A 95 0.13 13.98 3.63
N SER A 96 -0.86 13.14 3.95
CA SER A 96 -2.04 12.98 3.10
C SER A 96 -2.77 14.32 2.91
N LYS A 97 -2.91 15.12 3.98
CA LYS A 97 -3.49 16.47 3.92
C LYS A 97 -2.74 17.42 2.98
N LYS A 98 -1.43 17.25 2.81
CA LYS A 98 -0.63 18.04 1.87
C LYS A 98 -0.81 17.56 0.43
N VAL A 99 -0.88 16.25 0.23
CA VAL A 99 -1.22 15.64 -1.08
C VAL A 99 -2.60 16.11 -1.54
N ASP A 100 -3.60 16.07 -0.65
CA ASP A 100 -4.96 16.56 -0.94
C ASP A 100 -5.01 18.07 -1.29
N LYS A 101 -4.06 18.86 -0.78
CA LYS A 101 -3.91 20.28 -1.10
C LYS A 101 -3.12 20.54 -2.39
N GLY A 102 -2.55 19.50 -3.02
CA GLY A 102 -1.66 19.64 -4.17
C GLY A 102 -0.30 20.27 -3.84
N ASP A 103 0.10 20.25 -2.55
CA ASP A 103 1.40 20.78 -2.09
C ASP A 103 2.54 19.77 -2.34
N VAL A 104 2.19 18.55 -2.76
CA VAL A 104 3.11 17.43 -2.93
C VAL A 104 2.87 16.79 -4.30
N TYR A 105 3.94 16.79 -5.11
CA TYR A 105 4.05 16.37 -6.52
C TYR A 105 3.57 17.37 -7.57
#